data_AF-A0A921G8S7-F1
#
_entry.id   AF-A0A921G8S7-F1
#
_cell.length_a   1.000
_cell.length_b   1.000
_cell.length_c   1.000
_cell.angle_alpha   90.00
_cell.angle_beta   90.00
_cell.angle_gamma   90.00
#
_symmetry.space_group_name_H-M   'P 1'
#
loop_
_entity.id
_entity.type
_entity.pdbx_description
1 polymer ?
#
loop_
_entity_poly.entity_id
_entity_poly.type
_entity_poly.pdbx_seq_one_letter_code
_entity_poly.pdbx_strand_id
1 'polypeptide(L)'
;MKGVQGCDNRHVEEETLVKAYLMAWNALVENRESFLEQWKQQMQGEDLLAGYRAEKFVEYTKDAETMKKMDTDFMLKTLDHIKVFEDGTLLVVFLDGSEIECRSEEA
;
A
#
# COMPACT_ATOMS: atom_id res chain seq x y z
N MET A 1 7.20 18.80 -39.92
CA MET A 1 6.29 18.52 -38.79
C MET A 1 7.15 18.22 -37.57
N LYS A 2 7.00 18.97 -36.47
CA LYS A 2 7.60 18.59 -35.18
C LYS A 2 6.69 17.54 -34.54
N GLY A 3 7.28 16.49 -33.98
CA GLY A 3 6.56 15.36 -33.40
C GLY A 3 5.64 15.81 -32.26
N VAL A 4 4.39 15.39 -32.33
CA VAL A 4 3.45 15.47 -31.21
C VAL A 4 3.99 14.56 -30.12
N GLN A 5 4.14 15.07 -28.90
CA GLN A 5 4.49 14.26 -27.72
C GLN A 5 3.43 13.18 -27.55
N GLY A 6 3.79 11.94 -27.89
CA GLY A 6 2.85 10.80 -27.94
C GLY A 6 2.62 10.13 -26.59
N CYS A 7 3.47 10.41 -25.60
CA CYS A 7 3.32 9.95 -24.23
C CYS A 7 3.58 11.10 -23.27
N ASP A 8 2.61 11.42 -22.43
CA ASP A 8 2.86 12.06 -21.14
C ASP A 8 3.33 10.99 -20.14
N ASN A 9 4.39 10.25 -20.49
CA ASN A 9 4.99 9.27 -19.58
C ASN A 9 5.61 10.04 -18.43
N ARG A 10 4.85 10.22 -17.35
CA ARG A 10 5.35 10.77 -16.10
C ARG A 10 6.23 9.71 -15.47
N HIS A 11 7.53 9.94 -15.56
CA HIS A 11 8.52 9.16 -14.83
C HIS A 11 8.21 9.29 -13.34
N VAL A 12 8.04 8.16 -12.65
CA VAL A 12 7.89 8.13 -11.20
C VAL A 12 9.23 7.70 -10.62
N GLU A 13 9.81 8.57 -9.80
CA GLU A 13 11.03 8.24 -9.08
C GLU A 13 10.77 7.14 -8.06
N GLU A 14 11.74 6.24 -7.88
CA GLU A 14 11.68 5.17 -6.88
C GLU A 14 11.44 5.75 -5.47
N GLU A 15 12.06 6.88 -5.15
CA GLU A 15 11.89 7.58 -3.87
C GLU A 15 10.41 7.91 -3.60
N THR A 16 9.66 8.27 -4.63
CA THR A 16 8.22 8.56 -4.52
C THR A 16 7.44 7.31 -4.14
N LEU A 17 7.75 6.15 -4.76
CA LEU A 17 7.11 4.87 -4.44
C LEU A 17 7.46 4.41 -3.02
N VAL A 18 8.71 4.59 -2.59
CA VAL A 18 9.16 4.29 -1.23
C VAL A 18 8.42 5.15 -0.21
N LYS A 19 8.28 6.45 -0.46
CA LYS A 19 7.51 7.36 0.39
C LYS A 19 6.04 6.97 0.46
N ALA A 20 5.42 6.65 -0.68
CA ALA A 20 4.03 6.21 -0.72
C ALA A 20 3.81 4.94 0.11
N TYR A 21 4.68 3.94 -0.03
CA TYR A 21 4.61 2.72 0.79
C TYR A 21 4.73 3.02 2.29
N LEU A 22 5.67 3.88 2.70
CA LEU A 22 5.83 4.27 4.10
C LEU A 22 4.60 4.98 4.66
N MET A 23 4.05 5.94 3.90
CA MET A 23 2.84 6.66 4.29
C MET A 23 1.65 5.71 4.42
N ALA A 24 1.44 4.85 3.42
CA ALA A 24 0.35 3.90 3.41
C ALA A 24 0.45 2.89 4.56
N TRP A 25 1.64 2.32 4.78
CA TRP A 25 1.82 1.37 5.88
C TRP A 25 1.59 2.04 7.25
N ASN A 26 2.12 3.24 7.44
CA ASN A 26 1.95 3.96 8.70
C ASN A 26 0.47 4.31 8.93
N ALA A 27 -0.24 4.76 7.89
CA ALA A 27 -1.68 4.98 7.97
C ALA A 27 -2.44 3.70 8.32
N LEU A 28 -2.06 2.55 7.76
CA LEU A 28 -2.66 1.25 8.08
C LEU A 28 -2.44 0.89 9.56
N VAL A 29 -1.22 1.06 10.08
CA VAL A 29 -0.89 0.78 11.49
C VAL A 29 -1.61 1.74 12.45
N GLU A 30 -1.61 3.04 12.15
CA GLU A 30 -2.29 4.05 12.96
C GLU A 30 -3.81 3.83 13.00
N ASN A 31 -4.39 3.34 11.90
CA ASN A 31 -5.82 3.06 11.78
C ASN A 31 -6.14 1.57 11.95
N ARG A 32 -5.24 0.77 12.55
CA ARG A 32 -5.36 -0.69 12.66
C ARG A 32 -6.72 -1.16 13.17
N GLU A 33 -7.27 -0.48 14.18
CA GLU A 33 -8.57 -0.84 14.77
C GLU A 33 -9.70 -0.84 13.73
N SER A 34 -9.65 0.06 12.75
CA SER A 34 -10.63 0.15 11.66
C SER A 34 -10.56 -1.05 10.70
N PHE A 35 -9.40 -1.71 10.59
CA PHE A 35 -9.19 -2.86 9.69
C PHE A 35 -9.44 -4.21 10.38
N LEU A 36 -9.37 -4.27 11.71
CA LEU A 36 -9.49 -5.54 12.46
C LEU A 36 -10.79 -6.30 12.17
N GLU A 37 -11.91 -5.60 12.08
CA GLU A 37 -13.20 -6.24 11.82
C GLU A 37 -13.24 -6.87 10.41
N GLN A 38 -12.68 -6.19 9.41
CA GLN A 38 -12.56 -6.72 8.06
C GLN A 38 -11.66 -7.98 8.04
N TRP A 39 -10.50 -7.93 8.69
CA TRP A 39 -9.59 -9.09 8.74
C TRP A 39 -10.24 -10.29 9.44
N LYS A 40 -10.97 -10.08 10.54
CA LYS A 40 -11.72 -11.16 11.21
C LYS A 40 -12.75 -11.81 10.29
N GLN A 41 -13.45 -11.01 9.48
CA GLN A 41 -14.41 -11.53 8.50
C GLN A 41 -13.71 -12.32 7.38
N GLN A 42 -12.61 -11.79 6.84
CA GLN A 42 -11.80 -12.47 5.83
C GLN A 42 -11.26 -13.82 6.33
N MET A 43 -10.82 -13.89 7.59
CA MET A 43 -10.37 -15.14 8.22
C MET A 43 -11.45 -16.22 8.35
N GLN A 44 -12.73 -15.83 8.36
CA GLN A 44 -13.88 -16.75 8.42
C GLN A 44 -14.50 -17.02 7.04
N GLY A 45 -14.02 -16.35 6.00
CA GLY A 45 -14.52 -16.47 4.64
C GLY A 45 -14.09 -17.76 3.94
N GLU A 46 -14.67 -18.01 2.77
CA GLU A 46 -14.33 -19.17 1.94
C GLU A 46 -12.99 -19.01 1.20
N ASP A 47 -12.53 -17.77 0.99
CA ASP A 47 -11.24 -17.49 0.37
C ASP A 47 -10.10 -17.72 1.39
N LEU A 48 -9.51 -18.91 1.31
CA LEU A 48 -8.42 -19.35 2.18
C LEU A 48 -7.16 -18.46 2.07
N LEU A 49 -6.88 -17.91 0.88
CA LEU A 49 -5.72 -17.04 0.69
C LEU A 49 -5.96 -15.68 1.34
N ALA A 50 -7.16 -15.11 1.16
CA ALA A 50 -7.55 -13.87 1.84
C ALA A 50 -7.53 -14.05 3.36
N GLY A 51 -8.04 -15.16 3.88
CA GLY A 51 -8.01 -15.49 5.30
C GLY A 51 -6.58 -15.59 5.86
N TYR A 52 -5.68 -16.27 5.16
CA TYR A 52 -4.25 -16.34 5.54
C TYR A 52 -3.58 -14.97 5.56
N ARG A 53 -3.85 -14.13 4.55
CA ARG A 53 -3.26 -12.78 4.48
C ARG A 53 -3.80 -11.87 5.58
N ALA A 54 -5.10 -11.93 5.86
CA ALA A 54 -5.72 -11.22 6.98
C ALA A 54 -5.09 -11.62 8.33
N GLU A 55 -4.90 -12.92 8.57
CA GLU A 55 -4.21 -13.42 9.76
C GLU A 55 -2.79 -12.84 9.88
N LYS A 56 -2.03 -12.84 8.78
CA LYS A 56 -0.67 -12.27 8.75
C LYS A 56 -0.66 -10.77 9.01
N PHE A 57 -1.63 -10.02 8.49
CA PHE A 57 -1.72 -8.59 8.76
C PHE A 57 -2.10 -8.27 10.21
N VAL A 58 -2.95 -9.10 10.84
CA VAL A 58 -3.20 -9.00 12.29
C VAL A 58 -1.90 -9.20 13.08
N GLU A 59 -1.08 -10.19 12.70
CA GLU A 59 0.22 -10.48 13.31
C GLU A 59 1.22 -9.33 13.11
N TYR A 60 1.39 -8.88 11.87
CA TYR A 60 2.36 -7.84 11.50
C TYR A 60 2.05 -6.49 12.14
N THR A 61 0.78 -6.18 12.40
CA THR A 61 0.37 -4.87 12.93
C THR A 61 0.19 -4.83 14.45
N LYS A 62 0.17 -5.98 15.14
CA LYS A 62 -0.20 -6.07 16.56
C LYS A 62 0.60 -5.14 17.47
N ASP A 63 1.91 -5.09 17.29
CA ASP A 63 2.86 -4.30 18.07
C ASP A 63 3.74 -3.43 17.15
N ALA A 64 3.26 -3.15 15.93
CA ALA A 64 4.01 -2.37 14.96
C ALA A 64 4.02 -0.88 15.34
N GLU A 65 5.21 -0.29 15.29
CA GLU A 65 5.37 1.16 15.26
C GLU A 65 5.40 1.67 13.81
N THR A 66 5.15 2.96 13.63
CA THR A 66 5.33 3.62 12.33
C THR A 66 6.76 3.43 11.81
N MET A 67 6.90 3.05 10.54
CA MET A 67 8.17 2.90 9.87
C MET A 67 8.74 4.24 9.41
N LYS A 68 10.04 4.44 9.62
CA LYS A 68 10.80 5.59 9.11
C LYS A 68 11.58 5.28 7.84
N LYS A 69 11.86 4.00 7.59
CA LYS A 69 12.61 3.51 6.43
C LYS A 69 11.97 2.21 5.97
N MET A 70 11.90 2.04 4.65
CA MET A 70 11.35 0.82 4.07
C MET A 70 12.33 -0.34 4.27
N ASP A 71 11.79 -1.46 4.73
CA ASP A 71 12.42 -2.78 4.67
C ASP A 71 11.87 -3.51 3.45
N THR A 72 12.75 -3.88 2.51
CA THR A 72 12.37 -4.54 1.25
C THR A 72 11.76 -5.92 1.48
N ASP A 73 12.30 -6.70 2.41
CA ASP A 73 11.77 -8.05 2.69
C ASP A 73 10.39 -7.97 3.33
N PHE A 74 10.16 -6.92 4.14
CA PHE A 74 8.86 -6.65 4.70
C PHE A 74 7.87 -6.16 3.64
N MET A 75 8.29 -5.23 2.78
CA MET A 75 7.49 -4.75 1.66
C MET A 75 7.02 -5.90 0.76
N LEU A 76 7.89 -6.84 0.42
CA LEU A 76 7.53 -8.00 -0.39
C LEU A 76 6.49 -8.93 0.28
N LYS A 77 6.36 -8.87 1.62
CA LYS A 77 5.39 -9.67 2.38
C LYS A 77 4.04 -8.97 2.54
N THR A 78 3.96 -7.67 2.28
CA THR A 78 2.78 -6.85 2.58
C THR A 78 2.21 -6.17 1.34
N LEU A 79 3.04 -5.66 0.44
CA LEU A 79 2.62 -4.93 -0.74
C LEU A 79 2.15 -5.90 -1.83
N ASP A 80 1.00 -5.59 -2.43
CA ASP A 80 0.56 -6.24 -3.67
C ASP A 80 1.06 -5.45 -4.88
N HIS A 81 0.62 -4.19 -5.00
CA HIS A 81 1.07 -3.28 -6.05
C HIS A 81 0.79 -1.81 -5.70
N ILE A 82 1.37 -0.89 -6.45
CA ILE A 82 1.06 0.55 -6.39
C ILE A 82 0.48 0.96 -7.75
N LYS A 83 -0.73 1.51 -7.76
CA LYS A 83 -1.35 2.12 -8.94
C LYS A 83 -0.92 3.58 -9.01
N VAL A 84 -0.47 4.02 -10.19
CA VAL A 84 -0.11 5.42 -10.47
C VAL A 84 -1.14 5.99 -11.44
N PHE A 85 -1.83 7.05 -11.05
CA PHE A 85 -2.83 7.71 -11.87
C PHE A 85 -2.26 8.90 -12.66
N GLU A 86 -2.94 9.29 -13.74
CA GLU A 86 -2.52 10.39 -14.62
C GLU A 86 -2.47 11.75 -13.90
N ASP A 87 -3.24 11.94 -12.83
CA ASP A 87 -3.24 13.15 -12.01
C ASP A 87 -2.09 13.20 -11.00
N GLY A 88 -1.28 12.13 -10.90
CA GLY A 88 -0.18 12.00 -9.95
C GLY A 88 -0.57 11.31 -8.63
N THR A 89 -1.85 10.95 -8.46
CA THR A 89 -2.31 10.17 -7.30
C THR A 89 -1.68 8.78 -7.30
N LEU A 90 -1.29 8.29 -6.12
CA LEU A 90 -0.79 6.93 -5.91
C LEU A 90 -1.78 6.17 -5.04
N LEU A 91 -2.15 4.96 -5.43
CA LEU A 91 -2.93 4.05 -4.59
C LEU A 91 -2.07 2.85 -4.25
N VAL A 92 -1.74 2.72 -2.97
CA VAL A 92 -0.99 1.58 -2.44
C VAL A 92 -1.99 0.49 -2.09
N VAL A 93 -1.83 -0.69 -2.70
CA VAL A 93 -2.68 -1.85 -2.46
C VAL A 93 -1.88 -2.90 -1.72
N PHE A 94 -2.36 -3.28 -0.54
CA PHE A 94 -1.76 -4.31 0.30
C PHE A 94 -2.37 -5.69 0.01
N LEU A 95 -1.63 -6.74 0.36
CA LEU A 95 -2.04 -8.13 0.10
C LEU A 95 -3.32 -8.53 0.85
N ASP A 96 -3.62 -7.91 1.99
CA ASP A 96 -4.90 -8.10 2.70
C ASP A 96 -6.11 -7.49 1.98
N GLY A 97 -5.86 -6.73 0.91
CA GLY A 97 -6.87 -6.05 0.09
C GLY A 97 -7.13 -4.61 0.49
N SER A 98 -6.44 -4.06 1.51
CA SER A 98 -6.55 -2.66 1.86
C SER A 98 -5.95 -1.76 0.77
N GLU A 99 -6.67 -0.70 0.44
CA GLU A 99 -6.23 0.31 -0.53
C GLU A 99 -6.07 1.66 0.17
N ILE A 100 -4.89 2.28 0.06
CA ILE A 100 -4.61 3.57 0.70
C ILE A 100 -4.11 4.58 -0.34
N GLU A 101 -4.88 5.66 -0.50
CA GLU A 101 -4.52 6.77 -1.37
C GLU A 101 -3.42 7.60 -0.73
N CYS A 102 -2.33 7.81 -1.47
CA CYS A 102 -1.23 8.67 -1.14
C CYS A 102 -1.14 9.77 -2.20
N ARG A 103 -1.12 11.03 -1.74
CA ARG A 103 -0.74 12.16 -2.59
C ARG A 103 0.67 12.56 -2.22
N SER A 104 1.52 12.82 -3.19
CA SER A 104 2.75 13.55 -2.90
C SER A 104 2.34 14.90 -2.34
N GLU A 105 2.77 15.23 -1.12
CA GLU A 105 2.82 16.64 -0.74
C GLU A 105 3.72 17.31 -1.77
N GLU A 106 3.15 18.18 -2.59
CA GLU A 106 3.87 18.97 -3.58
C GLU A 106 5.00 19.72 -2.83
N ALA A 107 6.23 19.54 -3.31
CA ALA A 107 7.43 20.21 -2.79
C ALA A 107 7.37 21.73 -2.95
#